data_AF-A0A559IZP5-F1
#
_entry.id   AF-A0A559IZP5-F1
#
_cell.length_a   1.000
_cell.length_b   1.000
_cell.length_c   1.000
_cell.angle_alpha   90.00
_cell.angle_beta   90.00
_cell.angle_gamma   90.00
#
_symmetry.space_group_name_H-M   'P 1'
#
loop_
_entity.id
_entity.type
_entity.pdbx_description
1 polymer ?
#
loop_
_entity_poly.entity_id
_entity_poly.type
_entity_poly.pdbx_seq_one_letter_code
_entity_poly.pdbx_strand_id
1 'polypeptide(L)'
;MTKEKVARELGIADVGRLKVWMRRYNQMGDSGLTDTRGKRKEYIDENRYVKRLEMENAVLKSGWPLRKRGCTREMLARRRAARVFYRCRAVQRGRSSQKWILCLSQTKSCS
;
A
#
# COMPACT_ATOMS: atom_id res chain seq x y z
N MET A 1 14.94 -43.08 37.53
CA MET A 1 14.76 -43.62 36.15
C MET A 1 15.88 -43.09 35.27
N THR A 2 16.61 -43.96 34.56
CA THR A 2 17.62 -43.52 33.59
C THR A 2 16.95 -43.13 32.27
N LYS A 3 17.54 -42.17 31.54
CA LYS A 3 16.99 -41.67 30.25
C LYS A 3 16.87 -42.80 29.21
N GLU A 4 17.76 -43.78 29.27
CA GLU A 4 17.75 -44.97 28.43
C GLU A 4 16.58 -45.90 28.74
N LYS A 5 16.26 -46.08 30.03
CA LYS A 5 15.11 -46.90 30.44
C LYS A 5 13.80 -46.27 29.98
N VAL A 6 13.68 -44.95 30.10
CA VAL A 6 12.53 -44.19 29.57
C VAL A 6 12.44 -44.29 28.04
N ALA A 7 13.57 -44.13 27.34
CA ALA A 7 13.59 -44.27 25.88
C ALA A 7 13.15 -45.68 25.42
N ARG A 8 13.59 -46.73 26.13
CA ARG A 8 13.21 -48.11 25.85
C ARG A 8 11.73 -48.38 26.10
N GLU A 9 11.20 -47.90 27.23
CA GLU A 9 9.79 -48.05 27.60
C GLU A 9 8.87 -47.30 26.61
N LEU A 10 9.32 -46.16 26.08
CA LEU A 10 8.56 -45.35 25.12
C LEU A 10 8.83 -45.71 23.64
N GLY A 11 9.70 -46.69 23.35
CA GLY A 11 10.05 -47.09 21.98
C GLY A 11 10.79 -46.02 21.18
N ILE A 12 11.49 -45.09 21.84
CA ILE A 12 12.23 -44.01 21.19
C ILE A 12 13.64 -44.49 20.86
N ALA A 13 13.95 -44.61 19.56
CA ALA A 13 15.26 -45.08 19.09
C ALA A 13 16.43 -44.12 19.42
N ASP A 14 16.17 -42.81 19.44
CA ASP A 14 17.20 -41.78 19.64
C ASP A 14 17.10 -41.14 21.04
N VAL A 15 17.99 -41.58 21.93
CA VAL A 15 18.12 -41.03 23.30
C VAL A 15 18.58 -39.56 23.30
N GLY A 16 19.30 -39.13 22.27
CA GLY A 16 19.71 -37.74 22.09
C GLY A 16 18.51 -36.81 21.89
N ARG A 17 17.53 -37.24 21.09
CA ARG A 17 16.27 -36.51 20.88
C ARG A 17 15.46 -36.35 22.16
N LEU A 18 15.40 -37.40 22.99
CA LEU A 18 14.75 -37.34 24.30
C LEU A 18 15.40 -36.29 25.23
N LYS A 19 16.73 -36.17 25.22
CA LYS A 19 17.44 -35.13 25.99
C LYS A 19 17.06 -33.71 25.53
N VAL A 20 16.92 -33.49 24.23
CA VAL A 20 16.50 -32.20 23.67
C VAL A 20 15.07 -31.86 24.10
N TRP A 21 14.16 -32.82 24.06
CA TRP A 21 12.78 -32.64 24.50
C TRP A 21 12.69 -32.30 25.99
N MET A 22 13.38 -33.06 26.84
CA MET A 22 13.46 -32.77 28.28
C MET A 22 14.00 -31.37 28.56
N ARG A 23 15.04 -30.93 27.83
CA ARG A 23 15.59 -29.58 27.98
C ARG A 23 14.57 -28.51 27.59
N ARG A 24 13.90 -28.65 26.45
CA ARG A 24 12.89 -27.67 25.99
C ARG A 24 11.70 -27.59 26.93
N TYR A 25 11.26 -28.74 27.43
CA TYR A 25 10.18 -28.83 28.41
C TYR A 25 10.54 -28.12 29.73
N ASN A 26 11.75 -28.33 30.25
CA ASN A 26 12.18 -27.64 31.47
C ASN A 26 12.28 -26.11 31.32
N GLN A 27 12.50 -25.61 30.11
CA GLN A 27 12.65 -24.17 29.85
C GLN A 27 11.31 -23.47 29.58
N MET A 28 10.41 -24.12 28.84
CA MET A 28 9.20 -23.49 28.28
C MET A 28 7.91 -24.24 28.63
N GLY A 29 7.99 -25.32 29.41
CA GLY A 29 6.88 -26.24 29.65
C GLY A 29 6.37 -26.88 28.36
N ASP A 30 5.06 -27.14 28.30
CA ASP A 30 4.38 -27.73 27.14
C ASP A 30 4.54 -26.93 25.85
N SER A 31 4.67 -25.60 25.97
CA SER A 31 4.86 -24.72 24.81
C SER A 31 6.16 -25.01 24.05
N GLY A 32 7.18 -25.55 24.75
CA GLY A 32 8.47 -25.92 24.15
C GLY A 32 8.46 -27.21 23.32
N LEU A 33 7.44 -28.05 23.50
CA LEU A 33 7.22 -29.28 22.74
C LEU A 33 6.14 -29.12 21.66
N THR A 34 5.37 -28.04 21.71
CA THR A 34 4.35 -27.74 20.72
C THR A 34 5.01 -27.45 19.37
N ASP A 35 4.59 -28.18 18.32
CA ASP A 35 5.01 -27.85 16.97
C ASP A 35 4.37 -26.54 16.52
N THR A 36 5.22 -25.58 16.16
CA THR A 36 4.84 -24.25 15.68
C THR A 36 4.96 -24.14 14.15
N ARG A 37 5.44 -25.19 13.47
CA ARG A 37 5.50 -25.24 12.01
C ARG A 37 4.08 -25.22 11.45
N GLY A 38 3.83 -24.37 10.45
CA GLY A 38 2.52 -24.21 9.83
C GLY A 38 1.50 -23.40 10.64
N LYS A 39 1.78 -23.04 11.90
CA LYS A 39 0.94 -22.09 12.64
C LYS A 39 1.30 -20.69 12.18
N ARG A 40 0.35 -20.00 11.53
CA ARG A 40 0.44 -18.58 11.23
C ARG A 40 0.69 -17.86 12.57
N LYS A 41 1.71 -17.02 12.67
CA LYS A 41 1.86 -16.14 13.84
C LYS A 41 0.60 -15.28 13.89
N GLU A 42 -0.36 -15.68 14.73
CA GLU A 42 -1.50 -14.84 15.05
C GLU A 42 -0.91 -13.53 15.57
N TYR A 43 -1.31 -12.42 14.98
CA TYR A 43 -0.69 -11.14 15.26
C TYR A 43 -1.03 -10.81 16.71
N ILE A 44 -0.06 -10.98 17.61
CA ILE A 44 -0.20 -10.82 19.08
C ILE A 44 -0.72 -9.41 19.48
N ASP A 45 -0.83 -8.50 18.52
CA ASP A 45 -1.38 -7.17 18.75
C ASP A 45 -2.06 -6.64 17.48
N GLU A 46 -3.27 -7.15 17.19
CA GLU A 46 -4.14 -6.61 16.14
C GLU A 46 -4.32 -5.09 16.29
N ASN A 47 -4.38 -4.59 17.52
CA ASN A 47 -4.51 -3.17 17.83
C ASN A 47 -3.31 -2.35 17.34
N ARG A 48 -2.08 -2.87 17.41
CA ARG A 48 -0.89 -2.18 16.87
C ARG A 48 -0.91 -2.11 15.34
N TYR A 49 -1.46 -3.13 14.68
CA TYR A 49 -1.62 -3.11 13.22
C TYR A 49 -2.71 -2.12 12.81
N VAL A 50 -3.86 -2.14 13.49
CA VAL A 50 -4.97 -1.20 13.26
C VAL A 50 -4.50 0.25 13.49
N LYS A 51 -3.83 0.54 14.61
CA LYS A 51 -3.29 1.88 14.87
C LYS A 51 -2.33 2.37 13.78
N ARG A 52 -1.48 1.47 13.26
CA ARG A 52 -0.56 1.81 12.15
C ARG A 52 -1.33 2.19 10.89
N LEU A 53 -2.33 1.38 10.53
CA LEU A 53 -3.18 1.63 9.37
C LEU A 53 -4.01 2.90 9.51
N GLU A 54 -4.47 3.23 10.72
CA GLU A 54 -5.18 4.48 11.00
C GLU A 54 -4.28 5.70 10.82
N MET A 55 -3.04 5.64 11.30
CA MET A 55 -2.04 6.71 11.10
C MET A 55 -1.71 6.89 9.61
N GLU A 56 -1.47 5.80 8.87
CA GLU A 56 -1.22 5.85 7.43
C GLU A 56 -2.43 6.43 6.67
N ASN A 57 -3.65 6.01 7.01
CA ASN A 57 -4.86 6.56 6.41
C ASN A 57 -5.08 8.03 6.75
N ALA A 58 -4.73 8.50 7.95
CA ALA A 58 -4.84 9.90 8.32
C ALA A 58 -3.92 10.78 7.46
N VAL A 59 -2.68 10.33 7.23
CA VAL A 59 -1.72 11.01 6.35
C VAL A 59 -2.19 10.99 4.89
N LEU A 60 -2.68 9.85 4.41
CA LEU A 60 -3.17 9.74 3.03
C LEU A 60 -4.43 10.59 2.80
N LYS A 61 -5.37 10.59 3.74
CA LYS A 61 -6.62 11.36 3.67
C LYS A 61 -6.40 12.87 3.81
N SER A 62 -5.34 13.33 4.47
CA SER A 62 -5.04 14.77 4.55
C SER A 62 -4.52 15.34 3.22
N GLY A 63 -3.71 14.58 2.47
CA GLY A 63 -3.18 14.99 1.16
C GLY A 63 -4.15 14.78 -0.01
N TRP A 64 -5.09 13.86 0.11
CA TRP A 64 -6.06 13.52 -0.95
C TRP A 64 -6.93 14.69 -1.45
N PRO A 65 -7.51 15.54 -0.57
CA PRO A 65 -8.34 16.68 -0.97
C PRO A 65 -7.56 17.72 -1.79
N LEU A 66 -6.27 17.93 -1.50
CA LEU A 66 -5.43 18.87 -2.24
C LEU A 66 -5.10 18.34 -3.64
N ARG A 67 -4.76 17.05 -3.74
CA ARG A 67 -4.46 16.38 -5.02
C ARG A 67 -5.69 16.29 -5.93
N LYS A 68 -6.88 15.99 -5.38
CA LYS A 68 -8.15 16.03 -6.13
C LYS A 68 -8.46 17.44 -6.64
N ARG A 69 -8.28 18.47 -5.80
CA ARG A 69 -8.50 19.88 -6.19
C ARG A 69 -7.57 20.34 -7.31
N GLY A 70 -6.29 19.96 -7.28
CA GLY A 70 -5.33 20.21 -8.36
C GLY A 70 -5.75 19.54 -9.68
N CYS A 71 -6.11 18.26 -9.62
CA CYS A 71 -6.55 17.48 -10.78
C CYS A 71 -7.85 18.05 -11.41
N THR A 72 -8.81 18.49 -10.59
CA THR A 72 -10.02 19.16 -11.09
C THR A 72 -9.73 20.53 -11.70
N ARG A 73 -8.82 21.32 -11.11
CA ARG A 73 -8.45 22.64 -11.62
C ARG A 73 -7.74 22.53 -12.97
N GLU A 74 -6.87 21.53 -13.12
CA GLU A 74 -6.17 21.25 -14.38
C GLU A 74 -7.13 20.71 -15.45
N MET A 75 -8.03 19.78 -15.12
CA MET A 75 -9.07 19.31 -16.05
C MET A 75 -10.00 20.45 -16.50
N LEU A 76 -10.40 21.34 -15.60
CA LEU A 76 -11.22 22.52 -15.92
C LEU A 76 -10.45 23.51 -16.81
N ALA A 77 -9.15 23.72 -16.55
CA ALA A 77 -8.30 24.56 -17.41
C ALA A 77 -8.17 23.97 -18.82
N ARG A 78 -7.93 22.66 -18.96
CA ARG A 78 -7.89 21.96 -20.26
C ARG A 78 -9.22 22.05 -21.01
N ARG A 79 -10.36 21.87 -20.32
CA ARG A 79 -11.70 22.04 -20.92
C ARG A 79 -11.96 23.48 -21.40
N ARG A 80 -11.55 24.49 -20.63
CA ARG A 80 -11.65 25.91 -21.02
C ARG A 80 -10.79 26.20 -22.25
N ALA A 81 -9.52 25.77 -22.24
CA ALA A 81 -8.61 25.92 -23.38
C ALA A 81 -9.15 25.22 -24.65
N ALA A 82 -9.66 24.00 -24.53
CA ALA A 82 -10.30 23.29 -25.64
C ALA A 82 -11.51 24.05 -26.19
N ARG A 83 -12.38 24.59 -25.32
CA ARG A 83 -13.54 25.38 -25.74
C ARG A 83 -13.13 26.65 -26.49
N VAL A 84 -12.10 27.35 -26.02
CA VAL A 84 -11.52 28.52 -26.71
C VAL A 84 -10.96 28.11 -28.08
N PHE A 85 -10.21 27.01 -28.14
CA PHE A 85 -9.64 26.48 -29.38
C PHE A 85 -10.73 26.14 -30.42
N TYR A 86 -11.76 25.40 -30.03
CA TYR A 86 -12.87 25.06 -30.92
C TYR A 86 -13.64 26.29 -31.39
N ARG A 87 -13.85 27.29 -30.51
CA ARG A 87 -14.51 28.56 -30.87
C ARG A 87 -13.67 29.37 -31.85
N CYS A 88 -12.36 29.50 -31.63
CA CYS A 88 -11.44 30.15 -32.57
C CYS A 88 -11.38 29.42 -33.91
N ARG A 89 -11.33 28.09 -33.90
CA ARG A 89 -11.33 27.27 -35.12
C ARG A 89 -12.63 27.41 -35.92
N ALA A 90 -13.78 27.49 -35.25
CA ALA A 90 -15.07 27.74 -35.89
C ALA A 90 -15.13 29.14 -36.53
N VAL A 91 -14.58 30.16 -35.87
CA VAL A 91 -14.48 31.53 -36.40
C VAL A 91 -13.50 31.61 -37.58
N GLN A 92 -12.40 30.86 -37.54
CA GLN A 92 -11.41 30.77 -38.63
C GLN A 92 -11.96 30.10 -39.90
N ARG A 93 -12.80 29.07 -39.77
CA ARG A 93 -13.45 28.42 -40.93
C ARG A 93 -14.51 29.30 -41.62
N GLY A 94 -14.94 30.39 -40.98
CA GLY A 94 -15.94 31.32 -41.53
C GLY A 94 -15.41 32.69 -41.96
N ARG A 95 -14.09 32.95 -41.91
CA ARG A 95 -13.52 34.27 -42.27
C ARG A 95 -12.48 34.14 -43.38
N SER A 96 -12.77 34.78 -44.52
CA SER A 96 -11.82 34.97 -45.63
C SER A 96 -10.57 35.75 -45.19
N SER A 97 -9.47 35.55 -45.93
CA SER A 97 -8.05 35.66 -45.56
C SER A 97 -7.53 36.94 -44.90
N GLN A 98 -8.30 38.01 -44.71
CA GLN A 98 -7.76 39.26 -44.16
C GLN A 98 -7.91 39.43 -42.64
N LYS A 99 -8.74 38.62 -41.96
CA LYS A 99 -8.94 38.71 -40.49
C LYS A 99 -8.02 37.80 -39.66
N TRP A 100 -7.11 37.05 -40.30
CA TRP A 100 -6.23 36.09 -39.63
C TRP A 100 -5.12 36.74 -38.81
N ILE A 101 -4.61 37.90 -39.24
CA ILE A 101 -3.47 38.59 -38.61
C ILE A 101 -3.82 39.14 -37.22
N LEU A 102 -5.08 39.53 -36.98
CA LEU A 102 -5.55 40.09 -35.70
C LEU A 102 -5.80 39.06 -34.59
N CYS A 103 -5.89 37.77 -34.92
CA CYS A 103 -6.18 36.73 -33.92
C CYS A 103 -4.90 36.12 -33.32
N LEU A 104 -3.81 36.08 -34.09
CA LEU A 104 -2.48 35.59 -33.65
C LEU A 104 -1.75 36.58 -32.73
N SER A 105 -2.10 37.87 -32.76
CA SER A 105 -1.51 38.89 -31.89
C SER A 105 -2.04 38.83 -30.45
N GLN A 106 -3.27 38.35 -30.23
CA GLN A 106 -3.85 38.26 -28.88
C GLN A 106 -3.38 37.06 -28.06
N THR A 107 -2.81 36.03 -28.69
CA THR A 107 -2.30 34.84 -27.98
C THR A 107 -0.87 34.97 -27.50
N LYS A 108 -0.15 36.06 -27.82
CA LYS A 108 1.23 36.31 -27.37
C LYS A 108 1.34 37.12 -26.06
N SER A 109 0.24 37.62 -25.51
CA SER A 109 0.24 38.39 -24.23
C SER A 109 -0.12 37.55 -22.99
N CYS A 110 -0.24 36.23 -23.11
CA CYS A 110 -0.38 35.33 -21.97
C CYS A 110 0.81 34.36 -21.93
N SER A 111 1.97 34.89 -21.58
CA SER A 111 3.12 34.13 -21.09
C SER A 111 3.57 34.73 -19.78
#